data_AF-A0A5N7ZK14-F1
#
_entry.id   AF-A0A5N7ZK14-F1
#
_cell.length_a   1.000
_cell.length_b   1.000
_cell.length_c   1.000
_cell.angle_alpha   90.00
_cell.angle_beta   90.00
_cell.angle_gamma   90.00
#
_symmetry.space_group_name_H-M   'P 1'
#
loop_
_entity.id
_entity.type
_entity.pdbx_description
1 polymer ?
#
loop_
_entity_poly.entity_id
_entity_poly.type
_entity_poly.pdbx_seq_one_letter_code
_entity_poly.pdbx_strand_id
1 'polypeptide(L)'
;MITKEKSLNIKRDEISIKTVSKAYFEDFIMFQAKAEPLNSILINIIEGGSVQEIFVENGGYVEKGQALAKLYNPNTELSYLTQETSMIEQINNLNKARLDIRNQELNLAKDLIAIEHDYNTAKQLYDLNEKKNKKGI
;
A
#
# COMPACT_ATOMS: atom_id res chain seq x y z
N MET A 1 -50.68 -57.11 -70.11
CA MET A 1 -49.87 -57.71 -69.03
C MET A 1 -50.27 -57.01 -67.73
N ILE A 2 -50.82 -57.76 -66.77
CA ILE A 2 -51.36 -57.22 -65.50
C ILE A 2 -50.26 -57.35 -64.44
N THR A 3 -49.89 -56.24 -63.82
CA THR A 3 -48.88 -56.13 -62.77
C THR A 3 -49.36 -56.91 -61.53
N LYS A 4 -48.63 -57.95 -61.14
CA LYS A 4 -48.97 -58.81 -59.98
C LYS A 4 -48.65 -58.05 -58.69
N GLU A 5 -49.66 -57.70 -57.92
CA GLU A 5 -49.49 -57.07 -56.60
C GLU A 5 -48.72 -58.00 -55.66
N LYS A 6 -47.66 -57.47 -55.02
CA LYS A 6 -46.89 -58.20 -54.00
C LYS A 6 -47.66 -58.14 -52.68
N SER A 7 -48.27 -59.25 -52.27
CA SER A 7 -48.86 -59.41 -50.94
C SER A 7 -47.87 -60.10 -50.00
N LEU A 8 -47.69 -59.56 -48.79
CA LEU A 8 -46.95 -60.19 -47.69
C LEU A 8 -47.94 -60.56 -46.58
N ASN A 9 -47.90 -61.81 -46.12
CA ASN A 9 -48.77 -62.31 -45.05
C ASN A 9 -48.05 -62.10 -43.71
N ILE A 10 -48.66 -61.34 -42.80
CA ILE A 10 -48.08 -60.92 -41.52
C ILE A 10 -49.00 -61.40 -40.40
N LYS A 11 -48.42 -61.93 -39.31
CA LYS A 11 -49.19 -62.36 -38.14
C LYS A 11 -49.79 -61.15 -37.45
N ARG A 12 -51.04 -61.26 -37.01
CA ARG A 12 -51.79 -60.13 -36.42
C ARG A 12 -51.12 -59.56 -35.17
N ASP A 13 -50.42 -60.40 -34.42
CA ASP A 13 -49.69 -60.01 -33.19
C ASP A 13 -48.44 -59.17 -33.48
N GLU A 14 -47.96 -59.16 -34.73
CA GLU A 14 -46.85 -58.32 -35.19
C GLU A 14 -47.33 -56.95 -35.66
N ILE A 15 -48.66 -56.70 -35.65
CA ILE A 15 -49.28 -55.45 -36.11
C ILE A 15 -49.74 -54.62 -34.91
N SER A 16 -49.08 -53.48 -34.69
CA SER A 16 -49.54 -52.46 -33.74
C SER A 16 -50.26 -51.33 -34.47
N ILE A 17 -51.56 -51.17 -34.21
CA ILE A 17 -52.37 -50.07 -34.72
C ILE A 17 -52.65 -49.11 -33.57
N LYS A 18 -52.31 -47.83 -33.74
CA LYS A 18 -52.58 -46.77 -32.76
C LYS A 18 -53.39 -45.64 -33.39
N THR A 19 -54.36 -45.11 -32.65
CA THR A 19 -55.16 -43.96 -33.07
C THR A 19 -54.34 -42.67 -32.95
N VAL A 20 -54.29 -41.88 -34.02
CA VAL A 20 -53.63 -40.56 -34.01
C VAL A 20 -54.64 -39.46 -33.70
N SER A 21 -54.25 -38.48 -32.88
CA SER A 21 -55.06 -37.29 -32.57
C SER A 21 -54.25 -36.01 -32.78
N LYS A 22 -54.93 -34.93 -33.17
CA LYS A 22 -54.33 -33.58 -33.17
C LYS A 22 -54.46 -33.01 -31.76
N ALA A 23 -53.34 -32.66 -31.16
CA ALA A 23 -53.25 -31.99 -29.86
C ALA A 23 -52.31 -30.79 -29.95
N TYR A 24 -52.35 -29.90 -28.96
CA TYR A 24 -51.37 -28.84 -28.84
C TYR A 24 -50.00 -29.45 -28.52
N PHE A 25 -49.04 -29.22 -29.41
CA PHE A 25 -47.65 -29.57 -29.21
C PHE A 25 -46.90 -28.28 -28.87
N GLU A 26 -46.44 -28.17 -27.63
CA GLU A 26 -45.52 -27.10 -27.25
C GLU A 26 -44.10 -27.54 -27.62
N ASP A 27 -43.58 -26.97 -28.71
CA ASP A 27 -42.20 -27.15 -29.12
C ASP A 27 -41.32 -26.27 -28.21
N PHE A 28 -40.60 -26.89 -27.28
CA PHE A 28 -39.63 -26.19 -26.43
C PHE A 28 -38.23 -26.69 -26.73
N ILE A 29 -37.34 -25.76 -27.04
CA ILE A 29 -35.91 -26.02 -27.19
C ILE A 29 -35.26 -25.80 -25.83
N MET A 30 -34.71 -26.85 -25.23
CA MET A 30 -33.93 -26.73 -23.99
C MET A 30 -32.53 -26.19 -24.30
N PHE A 31 -32.25 -24.98 -23.82
CA PHE A 31 -30.90 -24.42 -23.84
C PHE A 31 -30.18 -24.75 -22.54
N GLN A 32 -29.02 -25.40 -22.66
CA GLN A 32 -28.09 -25.53 -21.54
C GLN A 32 -27.16 -24.33 -21.58
N ALA A 33 -27.26 -23.47 -20.57
CA ALA A 33 -26.37 -22.33 -20.39
C ALA A 33 -25.48 -22.57 -19.17
N LYS A 34 -24.21 -22.20 -19.28
CA LYS A 34 -23.26 -22.18 -18.17
C LYS A 34 -22.84 -20.74 -17.93
N ALA A 35 -22.91 -20.29 -16.68
CA ALA A 35 -22.38 -19.00 -16.31
C ALA A 35 -20.85 -19.08 -16.24
N GLU A 36 -20.17 -18.15 -16.91
CA GLU A 36 -18.72 -17.96 -16.78
C GLU A 36 -18.44 -16.54 -16.25
N PRO A 37 -17.46 -16.39 -15.36
CA PRO A 37 -17.12 -15.08 -14.81
C PRO A 37 -16.54 -14.19 -15.91
N LEU A 38 -17.04 -12.96 -16.02
CA LEU A 38 -16.53 -11.98 -16.98
C LEU A 38 -15.06 -11.60 -16.68
N ASN A 39 -14.72 -11.49 -15.41
CA ASN A 39 -13.36 -11.19 -14.93
C ASN A 39 -13.06 -11.99 -13.67
N SER A 40 -11.86 -12.57 -13.57
CA SER A 40 -11.37 -13.23 -12.37
C SER A 40 -10.01 -12.65 -12.03
N ILE A 41 -9.90 -12.05 -10.83
CA ILE A 41 -8.68 -11.40 -10.35
C ILE A 41 -8.30 -12.06 -9.03
N LEU A 42 -7.03 -12.47 -8.91
CA LEU A 42 -6.47 -12.93 -7.65
C LEU A 42 -5.91 -11.72 -6.91
N ILE A 43 -6.39 -11.48 -5.69
CA ILE A 43 -5.88 -10.39 -4.85
C ILE A 43 -4.69 -10.92 -4.06
N ASN A 44 -3.50 -10.43 -4.42
CA ASN A 44 -2.27 -10.72 -3.69
C ASN A 44 -2.03 -9.62 -2.65
N ILE A 45 -1.56 -10.04 -1.49
CA ILE A 45 -1.18 -9.16 -0.38
C ILE A 45 0.33 -8.92 -0.42
N ILE A 46 0.71 -7.64 -0.36
CA ILE A 46 2.11 -7.19 -0.49
C ILE A 46 2.89 -7.50 0.78
N GLU A 47 2.29 -7.25 1.93
CA GLU A 47 2.84 -7.61 3.23
C GLU A 47 2.19 -8.92 3.70
N GLY A 48 3.01 -9.96 3.88
CA GLY A 48 2.56 -11.21 4.49
C GLY A 48 2.07 -10.98 5.91
N GLY A 49 1.11 -11.78 6.37
CA GLY A 49 0.54 -11.66 7.71
C GLY A 49 -0.52 -12.72 7.95
N SER A 50 -0.94 -12.89 9.19
CA SER A 50 -2.07 -13.78 9.51
C SER A 50 -3.38 -13.04 9.30
N VAL A 51 -4.40 -13.73 8.78
CA VAL A 51 -5.76 -13.17 8.69
C VAL A 51 -6.27 -12.97 10.11
N GLN A 52 -6.54 -11.72 10.49
CA GLN A 52 -7.09 -11.38 11.80
C GLN A 52 -8.62 -11.48 11.77
N GLU A 53 -9.24 -10.87 10.77
CA GLU A 53 -10.69 -10.86 10.59
C GLU A 53 -11.05 -10.92 9.09
N ILE A 54 -12.14 -11.61 8.78
CA ILE A 54 -12.73 -11.67 7.44
C ILE A 54 -14.04 -10.89 7.50
N PHE A 55 -14.18 -9.85 6.69
CA PHE A 55 -15.37 -9.00 6.66
C PHE A 55 -16.40 -9.45 5.63
N VAL A 56 -15.98 -10.24 4.64
CA VAL A 56 -16.85 -10.75 3.58
C VAL A 56 -16.60 -12.24 3.35
N GLU A 57 -17.67 -13.02 3.42
CA GLU A 57 -17.64 -14.46 3.15
C GLU A 57 -17.63 -14.78 1.65
N ASN A 58 -17.25 -16.01 1.31
CA ASN A 58 -17.20 -16.48 -0.07
C ASN A 58 -18.58 -16.35 -0.76
N GLY A 59 -18.60 -15.75 -1.95
CA GLY A 59 -19.83 -15.50 -2.71
C GLY A 59 -20.60 -14.25 -2.29
N GLY A 60 -20.09 -13.47 -1.32
CA GLY A 60 -20.66 -12.18 -0.94
C GLY A 60 -20.50 -11.13 -2.04
N TYR A 61 -21.52 -10.27 -2.18
CA TYR A 61 -21.43 -9.08 -3.03
C TYR A 61 -20.56 -8.02 -2.34
N VAL A 62 -19.68 -7.39 -3.10
CA VAL A 62 -18.75 -6.38 -2.59
C VAL A 62 -18.74 -5.13 -3.47
N GLU A 63 -18.53 -3.99 -2.84
CA GLU A 63 -18.38 -2.72 -3.53
C GLU A 63 -16.91 -2.28 -3.59
N LYS A 64 -16.61 -1.38 -4.53
CA LYS A 64 -15.25 -0.85 -4.67
C LYS A 64 -14.85 -0.08 -3.41
N GLY A 65 -13.74 -0.48 -2.80
CA GLY A 65 -13.21 0.13 -1.58
C GLY A 65 -13.70 -0.51 -0.28
N GLN A 66 -14.59 -1.50 -0.35
CA GLN A 66 -15.00 -2.28 0.81
C GLN A 66 -13.83 -3.15 1.31
N ALA A 67 -13.56 -3.09 2.61
CA ALA A 67 -12.58 -3.98 3.23
C ALA A 67 -13.08 -5.43 3.19
N LEU A 68 -12.25 -6.33 2.68
CA LEU A 68 -12.58 -7.76 2.55
C LEU A 68 -12.08 -8.57 3.75
N ALA A 69 -10.89 -8.24 4.23
CA ALA A 69 -10.25 -8.87 5.38
C ALA A 69 -9.26 -7.89 6.03
N LYS A 70 -9.04 -8.07 7.32
CA LYS A 70 -7.99 -7.40 8.09
C LYS A 70 -6.85 -8.38 8.32
N LEU A 71 -5.64 -7.97 7.97
CA LEU A 71 -4.43 -8.75 8.23
C LEU A 71 -3.72 -8.19 9.46
N TYR A 72 -3.14 -9.09 10.24
CA TYR A 72 -2.26 -8.76 11.35
C TYR A 72 -0.86 -9.29 11.07
N ASN A 73 0.11 -8.38 10.96
CA ASN A 73 1.52 -8.71 10.86
C ASN A 73 2.31 -8.05 12.01
N PRO A 74 2.58 -8.80 13.10
CA PRO A 74 3.34 -8.25 14.23
C PRO A 74 4.77 -7.87 13.85
N ASN A 75 5.34 -8.45 12.79
CA ASN A 75 6.70 -8.13 12.34
C ASN A 75 6.76 -6.76 11.65
N THR A 76 5.75 -6.40 10.85
CA THR A 76 5.64 -5.05 10.27
C THR A 76 5.49 -4.03 11.40
N GLU A 77 4.61 -4.28 12.36
CA GLU A 77 4.38 -3.38 13.49
C GLU A 77 5.65 -3.15 14.32
N LEU A 78 6.37 -4.23 14.65
CA LEU A 78 7.64 -4.14 15.36
C LEU A 78 8.70 -3.37 14.54
N SER A 79 8.76 -3.62 13.24
CA SER A 79 9.72 -2.96 12.34
C SER A 79 9.43 -1.45 12.23
N TYR A 80 8.16 -1.07 12.15
CA TYR A 80 7.71 0.32 12.18
C TYR A 80 8.10 1.00 13.50
N LEU A 81 7.81 0.38 14.64
CA LEU A 81 8.17 0.92 15.96
C LEU A 81 9.70 1.07 16.13
N THR A 82 10.47 0.11 15.64
CA THR A 82 11.93 0.17 15.66
C THR A 82 12.44 1.33 14.80
N GLN A 83 11.84 1.53 13.61
CA GLN A 83 12.18 2.62 12.73
C GLN A 83 11.82 3.99 13.34
N GLU A 84 10.63 4.10 13.93
CA GLU A 84 10.19 5.31 14.65
C GLU A 84 11.12 5.65 15.81
N THR A 85 11.52 4.66 16.60
CA THR A 85 12.49 4.83 17.70
C THR A 85 13.84 5.33 17.18
N SER A 86 14.37 4.74 16.10
CA SER A 86 15.62 5.19 15.49
C SER A 86 15.53 6.63 14.97
N MET A 87 14.39 7.03 14.39
CA MET A 87 14.17 8.42 13.97
C MET A 87 14.20 9.38 15.17
N ILE A 88 13.57 9.02 16.29
CA ILE A 88 13.55 9.85 17.50
C ILE A 88 14.97 10.02 18.06
N GLU A 89 15.76 8.95 18.12
CA GLU A 89 17.17 9.00 18.55
C GLU A 89 17.99 9.92 17.64
N GLN A 90 17.81 9.83 16.31
CA GLN A 90 18.48 10.70 15.35
C GLN A 90 18.11 12.18 15.56
N ILE A 91 16.84 12.48 15.81
CA ILE A 91 16.37 13.85 16.11
C ILE A 91 17.04 14.38 17.39
N ASN A 92 17.12 13.56 18.44
CA ASN A 92 17.75 13.95 19.69
C ASN A 92 19.25 14.22 19.52
N ASN A 93 19.95 13.36 18.78
CA ASN A 93 21.37 13.56 18.45
C ASN A 93 21.60 14.87 17.66
N LEU A 94 20.71 15.16 16.71
CA LEU A 94 20.76 16.39 15.92
C LEU A 94 20.50 17.64 16.79
N ASN A 95 19.56 17.57 17.72
CA ASN A 95 19.30 18.67 18.67
C ASN A 95 20.49 18.92 19.59
N LYS A 96 21.14 17.85 20.07
CA LYS A 96 22.37 17.96 20.86
C LYS A 96 23.50 18.61 20.05
N ALA A 97 23.73 18.16 18.82
CA ALA A 97 24.74 18.75 17.94
C ALA A 97 24.49 20.24 17.67
N ARG A 98 23.22 20.64 17.46
CA ARG A 98 22.84 22.05 17.30
C ARG A 98 23.13 22.87 18.56
N LEU A 99 22.83 22.33 19.74
CA LEU A 99 23.12 22.99 21.02
C LEU A 99 24.63 23.16 21.22
N ASP A 100 25.42 22.14 20.90
CA ASP A 100 26.87 22.18 21.00
C ASP A 100 27.47 23.25 20.09
N ILE A 101 27.01 23.33 18.83
CA ILE A 101 27.41 24.39 17.89
C ILE A 101 27.04 25.77 18.46
N ARG A 102 25.82 25.93 18.99
CA ARG A 102 25.39 27.22 19.54
C ARG A 102 26.25 27.66 20.73
N ASN A 103 26.65 26.72 21.58
CA ASN A 103 27.56 27.00 22.69
C ASN A 103 28.96 27.37 22.20
N GLN A 104 29.46 26.71 21.15
CA GLN A 104 30.73 27.07 20.52
C GLN A 104 30.69 28.49 19.94
N GLU A 105 29.64 28.86 19.22
CA GLU A 105 29.44 30.22 18.71
C GLU A 105 29.46 31.27 19.83
N LEU A 106 28.75 30.99 20.94
CA LEU A 106 28.72 31.89 22.10
C LEU A 106 30.10 32.05 22.75
N ASN A 107 30.90 30.98 22.83
CA ASN A 107 32.25 31.06 23.37
C ASN A 107 33.18 31.85 22.44
N LEU A 108 33.13 31.60 21.13
CA LEU A 108 33.89 32.35 20.13
C LEU A 108 33.54 33.86 20.16
N ALA A 109 32.27 34.20 20.36
CA ALA A 109 31.84 35.58 20.51
C ALA A 109 32.44 36.24 21.77
N LYS A 110 32.50 35.52 22.90
CA LYS A 110 33.14 36.01 24.13
C LYS A 110 34.64 36.21 23.94
N ASP A 111 35.32 35.26 23.31
CA ASP A 111 36.75 35.32 23.04
C ASP A 111 37.07 36.53 22.14
N LEU A 112 36.26 36.78 21.11
CA LEU A 112 36.40 37.95 20.24
C LEU A 112 36.27 39.26 21.03
N ILE A 113 35.26 39.38 21.89
CA ILE A 113 35.06 40.58 22.72
C ILE A 113 36.27 40.82 23.64
N ALA A 114 36.82 39.76 24.25
CA ALA A 114 38.01 39.86 25.09
C ALA A 114 39.24 40.33 24.28
N ILE A 115 39.46 39.74 23.10
CA ILE A 115 40.55 40.14 22.20
C ILE A 115 40.41 41.60 21.76
N GLU A 116 39.21 42.05 21.42
CA GLU A 116 38.95 43.45 21.05
C GLU A 116 39.23 44.42 22.21
N HIS A 117 38.83 44.06 23.43
CA HIS A 117 39.12 44.84 24.62
C HIS A 117 40.63 44.95 24.89
N ASP A 118 41.35 43.84 24.81
CA ASP A 118 42.80 43.78 25.03
C ASP A 118 43.55 44.57 23.94
N TYR A 119 43.13 44.45 22.67
CA TYR A 119 43.66 45.24 21.56
C TYR A 119 43.47 46.74 21.79
N ASN A 120 42.26 47.17 22.17
CA ASN A 120 41.98 48.58 22.43
C ASN A 120 42.82 49.13 23.59
N THR A 121 42.99 48.34 24.65
CA THR A 121 43.83 48.70 25.80
C THR A 121 45.30 48.84 25.38
N ALA A 122 45.84 47.86 24.64
CA ALA A 122 47.21 47.91 24.14
C ALA A 122 47.44 49.11 23.20
N LYS A 123 46.47 49.41 22.33
CA LYS A 123 46.50 50.57 21.44
C LYS A 123 46.51 51.90 22.21
N GLN A 124 45.65 52.04 23.22
CA GLN A 124 45.64 53.25 24.06
C GLN A 124 46.98 53.45 24.79
N LEU A 125 47.57 52.38 25.33
CA LEU A 125 48.88 52.44 25.97
C LEU A 125 49.98 52.83 24.98
N TYR A 126 49.96 52.27 23.77
CA TYR A 126 50.88 52.65 22.70
C TYR A 126 50.77 54.14 22.35
N ASP A 127 49.56 54.62 22.09
CA ASP A 127 49.30 56.03 21.74
C ASP A 127 49.72 57.00 22.85
N LEU A 128 49.53 56.61 24.12
CA LEU A 128 49.97 57.38 25.29
C LEU A 128 51.51 57.47 25.36
N ASN A 129 52.20 56.36 25.13
CA ASN A 129 53.66 56.30 25.16
C ASN A 129 54.29 57.09 24.00
N GLU A 130 53.72 56.97 22.79
CA GLU A 130 54.06 57.80 21.62
C GLU A 130 53.94 59.29 21.92
N LYS A 131 52.84 59.72 22.54
CA LYS A 131 52.60 61.12 22.92
C LYS A 131 53.59 61.62 23.99
N LYS A 132 53.95 60.78 24.97
CA LYS A 132 54.94 61.12 26.00
C LYS A 132 56.33 61.31 25.40
N ASN A 133 56.78 60.36 24.58
CA ASN A 133 58.08 60.47 23.87
C ASN A 133 58.17 61.73 23.01
N LYS A 134 57.09 62.08 22.30
CA LYS A 134 57.03 63.32 21.47
C LYS A 134 57.05 64.62 22.28
N LYS A 135 56.70 64.58 23.57
CA LYS A 135 56.70 65.75 24.46
C LYS A 135 58.02 65.95 25.22
N GLY A 136 59.04 65.13 24.97
CA GLY A 136 60.40 65.38 25.47
C GLY A 136 60.55 65.29 26.99
N ILE A 137 59.81 64.37 27.63
CA ILE A 137 60.13 63.85 28.97
C ILE A 137 60.59 62.40 28.80
#